data_AF-X8JAM6-F1
#
_entry.id   AF-X8JAM6-F1
#
_cell.length_a   1.000
_cell.length_b   1.000
_cell.length_c   1.000
_cell.angle_alpha   90.00
_cell.angle_beta   90.00
_cell.angle_gamma   90.00
#
_symmetry.space_group_name_H-M   'P 1'
#
loop_
_entity.id
_entity.type
_entity.pdbx_description
1 polymer ?
#
loop_
_entity_poly.entity_id
_entity_poly.type
_entity_poly.pdbx_seq_one_letter_code
_entity_poly.pdbx_strand_id
1 'polypeptide(L)'
;MYDPKAQEPYLIDADLGKSVNKLGTPSSNPRTGTLPFMAIDLLVEAPPPHLYRHDLESFFYVLVWICAEDYHGWHRVDSVTDMAETKSYFLIPFDIEQLRVGKFVELKATWTTKLHCLFVIGVAQRLLWNKRKGPPFDNETLGGSVTYETFLEAIDDSP
;
A
#
# COMPACT_ATOMS: atom_id res chain seq x y z
N MET A 1 -3.17 -18.76 -4.53
CA MET A 1 -3.55 -20.12 -5.01
C MET A 1 -3.74 -20.99 -3.77
N TYR A 2 -4.80 -21.80 -3.70
CA TYR A 2 -5.22 -22.52 -2.48
C TYR A 2 -4.51 -23.88 -2.37
N ASP A 3 -3.80 -24.13 -1.26
CA ASP A 3 -3.39 -25.49 -0.88
C ASP A 3 -4.52 -26.12 -0.04
N PRO A 4 -5.24 -27.12 -0.57
CA PRO A 4 -6.33 -27.78 0.16
C PRO A 4 -5.89 -28.57 1.39
N LYS A 5 -4.58 -28.76 1.62
CA LYS A 5 -4.06 -29.54 2.75
C LYS A 5 -3.60 -28.70 3.94
N ALA A 6 -3.11 -27.49 3.71
CA ALA A 6 -2.53 -26.66 4.76
C ALA A 6 -3.59 -25.85 5.53
N GLN A 7 -4.74 -25.54 4.92
CA GLN A 7 -5.75 -24.60 5.43
C GLN A 7 -5.24 -23.21 5.87
N GLU A 8 -3.94 -22.93 5.73
CA GLU A 8 -3.33 -21.66 6.08
C GLU A 8 -2.89 -20.91 4.81
N PRO A 9 -3.18 -19.60 4.72
CA PRO A 9 -2.63 -18.77 3.66
C PRO A 9 -1.12 -18.61 3.87
N TYR A 10 -0.33 -18.94 2.85
CA TYR A 10 1.12 -18.75 2.85
C TYR A 10 1.53 -17.87 1.67
N LEU A 11 2.49 -16.96 1.90
CA LEU A 11 3.06 -16.09 0.87
C LEU A 11 3.91 -16.94 -0.10
N ILE A 12 3.52 -16.95 -1.37
CA ILE A 12 4.20 -17.69 -2.44
C ILE A 12 4.75 -16.77 -3.52
N ASP A 13 5.61 -15.83 -3.14
CA ASP A 13 6.43 -15.05 -4.10
C ASP A 13 7.53 -14.26 -3.35
N ALA A 14 8.35 -14.95 -2.57
CA ALA A 14 9.41 -14.33 -1.77
C ALA A 14 10.76 -14.23 -2.49
N ASP A 15 10.82 -14.65 -3.76
CA ASP A 15 12.04 -14.68 -4.58
C ASP A 15 12.57 -13.27 -4.93
N LEU A 16 11.70 -12.26 -4.90
CA LEU A 16 12.04 -10.84 -5.04
C LEU A 16 12.36 -10.13 -3.70
N GLY A 17 12.16 -10.80 -2.57
CA GLY A 17 12.42 -10.23 -1.24
C GLY A 17 13.91 -9.93 -1.01
N LYS A 18 14.23 -8.79 -0.41
CA LYS A 18 15.60 -8.42 -0.06
C LYS A 18 15.83 -8.44 1.45
N SER A 19 16.97 -8.98 1.85
CA SER A 19 17.42 -8.94 3.24
C SER A 19 17.80 -7.51 3.64
N VAL A 20 17.31 -7.07 4.81
CA VAL A 20 17.56 -5.76 5.42
C VAL A 20 19.06 -5.42 5.53
N ASN A 21 19.93 -6.45 5.58
CA ASN A 21 21.38 -6.29 5.74
C ASN A 21 22.17 -6.18 4.41
N LYS A 22 21.50 -6.21 3.25
CA LYS A 22 22.13 -6.04 1.93
C LYS A 22 21.51 -4.84 1.20
N LEU A 23 21.91 -3.64 1.60
CA LEU A 23 21.80 -2.42 0.77
C LEU A 23 22.79 -2.52 -0.40
N GLY A 24 22.53 -3.44 -1.32
CA GLY A 24 23.21 -3.55 -2.61
C GLY A 24 22.24 -3.19 -3.74
N THR A 25 22.79 -2.64 -4.81
CA THR A 25 22.11 -2.11 -6.00
C THR A 25 20.86 -2.88 -6.42
N PRO A 26 19.79 -2.20 -6.91
CA PRO A 26 18.57 -2.86 -7.33
C PRO A 26 18.86 -3.87 -8.45
N SER A 27 18.76 -5.17 -8.15
CA SER A 27 18.82 -6.25 -9.15
C SER A 27 17.44 -6.61 -9.71
N SER A 28 16.38 -5.90 -9.32
CA SER A 28 15.05 -6.08 -9.89
C SER A 28 14.93 -5.21 -11.13
N ASN A 29 14.45 -5.80 -12.22
CA ASN A 29 13.92 -5.04 -13.35
C ASN A 29 12.87 -4.05 -12.80
N PRO A 30 12.88 -2.77 -13.18
CA PRO A 30 12.01 -1.74 -12.55
C PRO A 30 10.51 -1.94 -12.78
N ARG A 31 10.09 -3.02 -13.45
CA ARG A 31 8.69 -3.29 -13.85
C ARG A 31 8.09 -4.59 -13.28
N THR A 32 8.79 -5.32 -12.43
CA THR A 32 8.21 -6.53 -11.80
C THR A 32 7.38 -6.15 -10.58
N GLY A 33 6.08 -5.93 -10.80
CA GLY A 33 5.06 -5.79 -9.78
C GLY A 33 3.68 -5.62 -10.41
N THR A 34 2.66 -6.27 -9.88
CA THR A 34 1.28 -6.16 -10.37
C THR A 34 0.75 -4.77 -10.02
N LEU A 35 0.49 -3.92 -11.03
CA LEU A 35 0.18 -2.48 -10.87
C LEU A 35 -0.82 -2.14 -9.73
N PRO A 36 -1.95 -2.87 -9.56
CA PRO A 36 -2.87 -2.66 -8.45
C PRO A 36 -2.25 -2.73 -7.06
N PHE A 37 -1.20 -3.53 -6.87
CA PHE A 37 -0.58 -3.76 -5.55
C PHE A 37 0.70 -2.96 -5.35
N MET A 38 1.25 -2.33 -6.39
CA MET A 38 2.48 -1.56 -6.28
C MET A 38 2.27 -0.25 -5.49
N ALA A 39 3.15 0.08 -4.56
CA ALA A 39 3.10 1.36 -3.84
C ALA A 39 3.07 2.56 -4.78
N ILE A 40 2.36 3.64 -4.42
CA ILE A 40 2.14 4.80 -5.29
C ILE A 40 3.44 5.46 -5.76
N ASP A 41 4.47 5.47 -4.89
CA ASP A 41 5.76 6.07 -5.21
C ASP A 41 6.59 5.27 -6.23
N LEU A 42 6.24 4.00 -6.43
CA LEU A 42 6.90 3.13 -7.41
C LEU A 42 6.21 3.20 -8.78
N LEU A 43 5.05 3.86 -8.89
CA LEU A 43 4.30 4.06 -10.13
C LEU A 43 4.82 5.25 -10.95
N VAL A 44 6.11 5.22 -11.28
CA VAL A 44 6.79 6.22 -12.10
C VAL A 44 7.82 5.54 -13.02
N GLU A 45 8.30 6.25 -14.04
CA GLU A 45 9.27 5.68 -15.00
C GLU A 45 10.61 5.30 -14.34
N ALA A 46 11.07 6.13 -13.40
CA ALA A 46 12.30 5.92 -12.63
C ALA A 46 11.96 5.87 -11.13
N PRO A 47 11.56 4.71 -10.60
CA PRO A 47 11.11 4.60 -9.21
C PRO A 47 12.26 4.84 -8.23
N PRO A 48 11.96 5.39 -7.04
CA PRO A 48 12.94 5.52 -5.96
C PRO A 48 13.37 4.13 -5.45
N PRO A 49 14.40 4.06 -4.57
CA PRO A 49 14.68 2.84 -3.84
C PRO A 49 13.43 2.32 -3.13
N HIS A 50 13.24 1.00 -3.16
CA HIS A 50 12.17 0.33 -2.45
C HIS A 50 12.42 0.42 -0.93
N LEU A 51 11.41 0.85 -0.19
CA LEU A 51 11.42 1.04 1.26
C LEU A 51 10.40 0.09 1.88
N TYR A 52 10.57 -0.31 3.14
CA TYR A 52 9.67 -1.28 3.78
C TYR A 52 8.21 -0.80 3.80
N ARG A 53 7.96 0.51 3.91
CA ARG A 53 6.60 1.06 3.84
C ARG A 53 5.91 0.81 2.50
N HIS A 54 6.66 0.57 1.43
CA HIS A 54 6.08 0.20 0.14
C HIS A 54 5.48 -1.20 0.21
N ASP A 55 6.05 -2.09 1.02
CA ASP A 55 5.47 -3.41 1.28
C ASP A 55 4.21 -3.29 2.14
N LEU A 56 4.21 -2.39 3.13
CA LEU A 56 3.01 -2.06 3.93
C LEU A 56 1.88 -1.50 3.07
N GLU A 57 2.20 -0.56 2.16
CA GLU A 57 1.23 0.01 1.21
C GLU A 57 0.69 -1.06 0.25
N SER A 58 1.57 -1.96 -0.20
CA SER A 58 1.19 -3.08 -1.07
C SER A 58 0.22 -4.03 -0.36
N PHE A 59 0.49 -4.38 0.91
CA PHE A 59 -0.40 -5.18 1.73
C PHE A 59 -1.76 -4.49 1.93
N PHE A 60 -1.77 -3.19 2.18
CA PHE A 60 -3.01 -2.42 2.27
C PHE A 60 -3.84 -2.51 0.99
N TYR A 61 -3.22 -2.38 -0.20
CA TYR A 61 -3.95 -2.56 -1.46
C TYR A 61 -4.46 -3.99 -1.68
N VAL A 62 -3.77 -5.01 -1.16
CA VAL A 62 -4.29 -6.38 -1.16
C VAL A 62 -5.54 -6.49 -0.29
N LEU A 63 -5.56 -5.87 0.90
CA LEU A 63 -6.76 -5.83 1.75
C LEU A 63 -7.93 -5.12 1.05
N VAL A 64 -7.67 -3.96 0.44
CA VAL A 64 -8.69 -3.24 -0.34
C VAL A 64 -9.24 -4.11 -1.46
N TRP A 65 -8.38 -4.84 -2.18
CA TRP A 65 -8.80 -5.75 -3.26
C TRP A 65 -9.62 -6.95 -2.77
N ILE A 66 -9.35 -7.46 -1.57
CA ILE A 66 -10.13 -8.55 -0.95
C ILE A 66 -11.50 -8.05 -0.49
N CYS A 67 -11.54 -6.88 0.15
CA CYS A 67 -12.73 -6.37 0.82
C CYS A 67 -13.72 -5.69 -0.15
N ALA A 68 -13.20 -4.91 -1.10
CA ALA A 68 -13.99 -3.94 -1.82
C ALA A 68 -14.51 -4.47 -3.16
N GLU A 69 -15.84 -4.46 -3.30
CA GLU A 69 -16.53 -4.90 -4.52
C GLU A 69 -16.18 -3.98 -5.71
N ASP A 70 -16.04 -2.69 -5.43
CA ASP A 70 -15.78 -1.63 -6.42
C ASP A 70 -14.36 -1.66 -6.98
N TYR A 71 -13.41 -2.13 -6.18
CA TYR A 71 -11.99 -2.06 -6.49
C TYR A 71 -11.45 -3.35 -7.11
N HIS A 72 -12.31 -4.35 -7.31
CA HIS A 72 -12.00 -5.44 -8.20
C HIS A 72 -11.66 -4.92 -9.60
N GLY A 73 -12.11 -3.75 -10.06
CA GLY A 73 -11.77 -3.21 -11.38
C GLY A 73 -10.30 -2.78 -11.58
N TRP A 74 -9.51 -2.61 -10.51
CA TRP A 74 -8.14 -2.08 -10.60
C TRP A 74 -7.20 -2.96 -11.43
N HIS A 75 -7.42 -4.28 -11.49
CA HIS A 75 -6.64 -5.17 -12.37
C HIS A 75 -6.79 -4.87 -13.86
N ARG A 76 -7.76 -4.04 -14.26
CA ARG A 76 -8.00 -3.66 -15.66
C ARG A 76 -7.27 -2.39 -16.07
N VAL A 77 -6.68 -1.68 -15.10
CA VAL A 77 -5.85 -0.51 -15.38
C VAL A 77 -4.49 -1.00 -15.86
N ASP A 78 -4.16 -0.71 -17.11
CA ASP A 78 -2.94 -1.15 -17.79
C ASP A 78 -1.87 -0.05 -17.91
N SER A 79 -2.20 1.17 -17.48
CA SER A 79 -1.32 2.34 -17.45
C SER A 79 -0.79 2.61 -16.04
N VAL A 80 0.52 2.81 -15.93
CA VAL A 80 1.21 3.22 -14.69
C VAL A 80 0.67 4.55 -14.18
N THR A 81 0.49 5.52 -15.09
CA THR A 81 -0.02 6.86 -14.77
C THR A 81 -1.45 6.78 -14.26
N ASP A 82 -2.31 6.03 -14.95
CA ASP A 82 -3.72 5.91 -14.59
C ASP A 82 -3.88 5.22 -13.22
N MET A 83 -3.03 4.23 -12.92
CA MET A 83 -2.99 3.58 -11.61
C MET A 83 -2.53 4.55 -10.52
N ALA A 84 -1.52 5.38 -10.79
CA ALA A 84 -1.05 6.40 -9.84
C ALA A 84 -2.14 7.46 -9.55
N GLU A 85 -2.87 7.89 -10.58
CA GLU A 85 -4.01 8.82 -10.44
C GLU A 85 -5.14 8.19 -9.63
N THR A 86 -5.50 6.94 -9.94
CA THR A 86 -6.55 6.20 -9.24
C THR A 86 -6.20 6.03 -7.75
N LYS A 87 -4.95 5.68 -7.42
CA LYS A 87 -4.47 5.60 -6.03
C LYS A 87 -4.39 6.95 -5.35
N SER A 88 -3.98 8.00 -6.06
CA SER A 88 -3.99 9.37 -5.54
C SER A 88 -5.40 9.80 -5.14
N TYR A 89 -6.39 9.49 -5.97
CA TYR A 89 -7.80 9.75 -5.67
C TYR A 89 -8.26 8.94 -4.45
N PHE A 90 -7.93 7.65 -4.40
CA PHE A 90 -8.30 6.79 -3.29
C PHE A 90 -7.69 7.26 -1.95
N LEU A 91 -6.44 7.72 -1.94
CA LEU A 91 -5.73 8.10 -0.70
C LEU A 91 -6.02 9.51 -0.19
N ILE A 92 -6.57 10.42 -1.01
CA ILE A 92 -6.72 11.83 -0.61
C ILE A 92 -8.17 12.31 -0.68
N PRO A 93 -8.80 12.43 -1.86
CA PRO A 93 -10.18 12.90 -1.95
C PRO A 93 -11.26 11.85 -1.69
N PHE A 94 -10.94 10.55 -1.72
CA PHE A 94 -11.95 9.50 -1.51
C PHE A 94 -12.34 9.37 -0.04
N ASP A 95 -13.65 9.33 0.20
CA ASP A 95 -14.25 9.08 1.50
C ASP A 95 -14.41 7.58 1.72
N ILE A 96 -13.62 7.03 2.66
CA ILE A 96 -13.55 5.59 2.93
C ILE A 96 -14.89 4.98 3.38
N GLU A 97 -15.79 5.80 3.92
CA GLU A 97 -17.13 5.34 4.30
C GLU A 97 -17.94 4.90 3.07
N GLN A 98 -17.66 5.48 1.90
CA GLN A 98 -18.31 5.13 0.63
C GLN A 98 -17.81 3.82 0.02
N LEU A 99 -16.74 3.23 0.56
CA LEU A 99 -16.20 1.95 0.07
C LEU A 99 -17.24 0.84 0.25
N ARG A 100 -17.75 0.30 -0.86
CA ARG A 100 -18.69 -0.83 -0.81
C ARG A 100 -17.93 -2.13 -0.60
N VAL A 101 -18.34 -2.85 0.44
CA VAL A 101 -17.79 -4.16 0.81
C VAL A 101 -18.96 -5.12 1.00
N GLY A 102 -18.80 -6.34 0.51
CA GLY A 102 -19.82 -7.38 0.64
C GLY A 102 -19.79 -8.00 2.03
N LYS A 103 -19.27 -9.22 2.12
CA LYS A 103 -19.16 -9.97 3.40
C LYS A 103 -18.06 -9.47 4.35
N PHE A 104 -17.30 -8.45 3.99
CA PHE A 104 -16.11 -7.97 4.72
C PHE A 104 -16.36 -6.65 5.47
N VAL A 105 -17.57 -6.46 6.02
CA VAL A 105 -17.95 -5.22 6.70
C VAL A 105 -17.11 -4.98 7.96
N GLU A 106 -16.87 -6.01 8.77
CA GLU A 106 -16.08 -5.87 10.00
C GLU A 106 -14.62 -5.55 9.67
N LEU A 107 -14.01 -6.29 8.73
CA LEU A 107 -12.66 -6.01 8.22
C LEU A 107 -12.52 -4.62 7.56
N LYS A 108 -13.59 -4.07 6.97
CA LYS A 108 -13.63 -2.67 6.55
C LYS A 108 -13.57 -1.75 7.77
N ALA A 109 -14.51 -1.92 8.70
CA ALA A 109 -14.71 -1.05 9.86
C ALA A 109 -13.50 -1.03 10.80
N THR A 110 -12.73 -2.11 10.88
CA THR A 110 -11.51 -2.20 11.68
C THR A 110 -10.29 -1.81 10.85
N TRP A 111 -9.77 -2.72 10.03
CA TRP A 111 -8.44 -2.59 9.43
C TRP A 111 -8.42 -1.63 8.25
N THR A 112 -9.37 -1.78 7.32
CA THR A 112 -9.31 -1.02 6.05
C THR A 112 -9.45 0.48 6.30
N THR A 113 -10.38 0.89 7.16
CA THR A 113 -10.58 2.30 7.52
C THR A 113 -9.39 2.87 8.28
N LYS A 114 -8.85 2.14 9.26
CA LYS A 114 -7.68 2.62 10.04
C LYS A 114 -6.43 2.74 9.18
N LEU A 115 -6.16 1.74 8.33
CA LEU A 115 -5.02 1.78 7.42
C LEU A 115 -5.18 2.87 6.35
N HIS A 116 -6.39 3.06 5.80
CA HIS A 116 -6.66 4.17 4.89
C HIS A 116 -6.31 5.51 5.54
N CYS A 117 -6.83 5.78 6.74
CA CYS A 117 -6.49 6.98 7.51
C CYS A 117 -4.98 7.13 7.75
N LEU A 118 -4.28 6.04 8.09
CA LEU A 118 -2.85 6.03 8.33
C LEU A 118 -2.07 6.53 7.09
N PHE A 119 -2.37 5.96 5.91
CA PHE A 119 -1.74 6.37 4.65
C PHE A 119 -2.18 7.78 4.22
N VAL A 120 -3.45 8.16 4.37
CA VAL A 120 -3.95 9.52 4.09
C VAL A 120 -3.14 10.55 4.87
N ILE A 121 -2.95 10.34 6.17
CA ILE A 121 -2.19 11.24 7.04
C ILE A 121 -0.74 11.35 6.56
N GLY A 122 -0.05 10.22 6.32
CA GLY A 122 1.34 10.23 5.87
C GLY A 122 1.52 10.93 4.52
N VAL A 123 0.64 10.67 3.55
CA VAL A 123 0.68 11.32 2.24
C VAL A 123 0.35 12.81 2.35
N ALA A 124 -0.65 13.19 3.15
CA ALA A 124 -1.00 14.59 3.38
C ALA A 124 0.15 15.37 4.03
N GLN A 125 0.85 14.78 5.01
CA GLN A 125 2.04 15.38 5.61
C GLN A 125 3.12 15.65 4.57
N ARG A 126 3.39 14.68 3.68
CA ARG A 126 4.34 14.86 2.57
C ARG A 126 3.92 15.98 1.62
N LEU A 127 2.64 16.03 1.23
CA LEU A 127 2.12 17.08 0.36
C LEU A 127 2.25 18.48 1.00
N LEU A 128 1.97 18.60 2.29
CA LEU A 128 2.16 19.83 3.05
C LEU A 128 3.64 20.20 3.17
N TRP A 129 4.51 19.22 3.37
CA TRP A 129 5.96 19.42 3.43
C TRP A 129 6.51 20.01 2.12
N ASN A 130 6.11 19.42 0.98
CA ASN A 130 6.53 19.87 -0.34
C ASN A 130 6.17 21.34 -0.61
N LYS A 131 5.07 21.83 -0.01
CA LYS A 131 4.68 23.25 -0.08
C LYS A 131 5.56 24.16 0.79
N ARG A 132 6.03 23.67 1.94
CA ARG A 132 6.82 24.44 2.92
C ARG A 132 8.31 24.55 2.58
N LYS A 133 8.85 23.63 1.76
CA LYS A 133 10.27 23.58 1.36
C LYS A 133 11.25 23.56 2.55
N GLY A 134 11.07 22.60 3.45
CA GLY A 134 11.93 22.36 4.62
C GLY A 134 13.15 21.47 4.32
N PRO A 135 13.78 20.89 5.37
CA PRO A 135 14.82 19.85 5.21
C PRO A 135 14.33 18.61 4.41
N PRO A 136 15.17 17.58 4.19
CA PRO A 136 14.69 16.34 3.59
C PRO A 136 13.52 15.74 4.37
N PHE A 137 12.44 15.40 3.67
CA PHE A 137 11.30 14.71 4.27
C PHE A 137 11.66 13.26 4.55
N ASP A 138 11.19 12.73 5.69
CA ASP A 138 11.28 11.31 5.98
C ASP A 138 10.32 10.53 5.08
N ASN A 139 10.87 10.12 3.94
CA ASN A 139 10.17 9.27 2.98
C ASN A 139 10.25 7.80 3.37
N GLU A 140 10.93 7.38 4.43
CA GLU A 140 10.91 5.98 4.86
C GLU A 140 9.65 5.69 5.66
N THR A 141 9.20 6.66 6.46
CA THR A 141 8.04 6.48 7.35
C THR A 141 6.87 7.44 7.05
N LEU A 142 6.93 8.19 5.95
CA LEU A 142 6.01 9.29 5.65
C LEU A 142 5.85 10.26 6.84
N GLY A 143 6.97 10.77 7.33
CA GLY A 143 6.99 11.73 8.43
C GLY A 143 6.67 11.14 9.81
N GLY A 144 6.94 9.85 10.02
CA GLY A 144 6.64 9.10 11.24
C GLY A 144 5.22 8.53 11.29
N SER A 145 4.43 8.72 10.23
CA SER A 145 3.03 8.28 10.19
C SER A 145 2.87 6.81 9.85
N VAL A 146 3.74 6.25 9.00
CA VAL A 146 3.66 4.87 8.51
C VAL A 146 4.94 4.15 8.91
N THR A 147 4.91 3.55 10.09
CA THR A 147 5.93 2.64 10.63
C THR A 147 5.35 1.24 10.79
N TYR A 148 6.18 0.24 11.10
CA TYR A 148 5.66 -1.10 11.43
C TYR A 148 4.75 -1.05 12.67
N GLU A 149 5.13 -0.29 13.69
CA GLU A 149 4.41 -0.20 14.95
C GLU A 149 3.02 0.43 14.74
N THR A 150 2.98 1.60 14.09
CA THR A 150 1.72 2.29 13.80
C THR A 150 0.83 1.48 12.85
N PHE A 151 1.42 0.73 11.92
CA PHE A 151 0.70 -0.20 11.06
C PHE A 151 0.11 -1.37 11.85
N LEU A 152 0.90 -2.01 12.71
CA LEU A 152 0.45 -3.14 13.54
C LEU A 152 -0.62 -2.71 14.53
N GLU A 153 -0.47 -1.55 15.17
CA GLU A 153 -1.50 -0.95 16.04
C GLU A 153 -2.82 -0.74 15.29
N ALA A 154 -2.77 -0.36 14.00
CA ALA A 154 -3.98 -0.20 13.19
C ALA A 154 -4.71 -1.53 12.92
N ILE A 155 -4.00 -2.67 12.92
CA ILE A 155 -4.55 -4.00 12.64
C ILE A 155 -4.58 -4.94 13.85
N ASP A 156 -4.34 -4.42 15.06
CA ASP A 156 -4.28 -5.22 16.29
C ASP A 156 -5.67 -5.66 16.78
N ASP A 157 -6.73 -4.96 16.38
CA ASP A 157 -8.10 -5.39 16.67
C ASP A 157 -8.49 -6.58 15.80
N SER A 158 -9.11 -7.63 16.36
CA SER A 158 -9.69 -8.69 15.53
C SER A 158 -10.78 -8.10 14.63
N PRO A 159 -10.71 -8.30 13.30
CA PRO A 159 -11.83 -8.04 12.42
C PRO A 159 -12.94 -9.08 12.64
#